data_AF-A0A940U8H3-F1
#
_entry.id   AF-A0A940U8H3-F1
#
_cell.length_a   1.000
_cell.length_b   1.000
_cell.length_c   1.000
_cell.angle_alpha   90.00
_cell.angle_beta   90.00
_cell.angle_gamma   90.00
#
_symmetry.space_group_name_H-M   'P 1'
#
loop_
_entity.id
_entity.type
_entity.pdbx_description
1 polymer ?
#
loop_
_entity_poly.entity_id
_entity_poly.type
_entity_poly.pdbx_seq_one_letter_code
_entity_poly.pdbx_strand_id
1 'polypeptide(L)'
;VAMVNTVVTGDLVKGSGPFMQYATINFEDGSTIIIKSQGSIGVAAQATAGWTSEIIKGTGRFEGIKGTQSAKAKYLPVEKGEAGPKGYGEGTITYTLPPK
;
A
#
# COMPACT_ATOMS: atom_id res chain seq x y z
N VAL A 1 5.33 1.17 17.58
CA VAL A 1 4.60 0.37 16.56
C VAL A 1 3.68 1.33 15.79
N ALA A 2 3.28 1.02 14.55
CA ALA A 2 2.33 1.87 13.82
C ALA A 2 1.16 1.02 13.32
N MET A 3 -0.04 1.58 13.36
CA MET A 3 -1.23 0.92 12.82
C MET A 3 -1.44 1.38 11.39
N VAL A 4 -1.79 0.45 10.49
CA VAL A 4 -2.06 0.79 9.10
C VAL A 4 -3.52 0.46 8.78
N ASN A 5 -4.27 1.49 8.37
CA ASN A 5 -5.62 1.33 7.83
C ASN A 5 -5.56 1.43 6.32
N THR A 6 -6.22 0.50 5.64
CA THR A 6 -6.17 0.43 4.17
C THR A 6 -7.57 0.43 3.60
N VAL A 7 -7.83 1.31 2.63
CA VAL A 7 -9.01 1.28 1.78
C VAL A 7 -8.56 0.90 0.38
N VAL A 8 -9.14 -0.17 -0.18
CA VAL A 8 -8.82 -0.65 -1.52
C VAL A 8 -10.09 -0.66 -2.35
N THR A 9 -10.01 -0.11 -3.55
CA THR A 9 -11.04 -0.19 -4.59
C THR A 9 -10.42 -0.81 -5.82
N GLY A 10 -11.10 -1.77 -6.45
CA GLY A 10 -10.62 -2.39 -7.69
C GLY A 10 -11.77 -2.78 -8.59
N ASP A 11 -11.49 -2.76 -9.89
CA ASP A 11 -12.37 -3.31 -10.91
C ASP A 11 -11.72 -4.59 -11.43
N LEU A 12 -12.17 -5.73 -10.93
CA LEU A 12 -11.52 -7.02 -11.16
C LEU A 12 -12.42 -7.92 -12.00
N VAL A 13 -11.96 -8.29 -13.18
CA VAL A 13 -12.59 -9.29 -14.04
C VAL A 13 -11.79 -10.58 -13.94
N LYS A 14 -12.42 -11.64 -13.41
CA LYS A 14 -11.80 -12.95 -13.18
C LYS A 14 -10.50 -12.86 -12.35
N GLY A 15 -10.46 -11.98 -11.35
CA GLY A 15 -9.31 -11.81 -10.46
C GLY A 15 -8.16 -10.97 -11.01
N SER A 16 -8.37 -10.31 -12.16
CA SER A 16 -7.39 -9.41 -12.78
C SER A 16 -8.02 -8.06 -13.07
N GLY A 17 -7.26 -6.98 -12.90
CA GLY A 17 -7.74 -5.64 -13.25
C GLY A 17 -7.08 -4.52 -12.45
N PRO A 18 -7.44 -3.26 -12.73
CA PRO A 18 -6.89 -2.11 -12.03
C PRO A 18 -7.34 -2.05 -10.58
N PHE A 19 -6.46 -1.52 -9.72
CA PHE A 19 -6.79 -1.20 -8.35
C PHE A 19 -6.25 0.18 -7.97
N MET A 20 -6.89 0.76 -6.96
CA MET A 20 -6.43 1.94 -6.25
C MET A 20 -6.54 1.67 -4.75
N GLN A 21 -5.54 2.11 -4.00
CA GLN A 21 -5.45 1.91 -2.57
C GLN A 21 -5.05 3.22 -1.89
N TYR A 22 -5.64 3.45 -0.71
CA TYR A 22 -5.18 4.44 0.25
C TYR A 22 -4.74 3.73 1.52
N ALA A 23 -3.48 3.85 1.89
CA ALA A 23 -2.95 3.38 3.16
C ALA A 23 -2.71 4.57 4.09
N THR A 24 -3.31 4.55 5.27
CA THR A 24 -3.07 5.54 6.34
C THR A 24 -2.25 4.88 7.43
N ILE A 25 -1.01 5.35 7.61
CA ILE A 25 -0.13 4.94 8.69
C ILE A 25 -0.38 5.87 9.87
N ASN A 26 -0.84 5.30 10.99
CA ASN A 26 -1.13 5.98 12.23
C ASN A 26 0.00 5.71 13.24
N PHE A 27 0.66 6.76 13.69
CA PHE A 27 1.71 6.69 14.69
C PHE A 27 1.15 6.94 16.10
N GLU A 28 1.85 6.42 17.12
CA GLU A 28 1.46 6.56 18.53
C GLU A 28 1.38 8.02 19.00
N ASP A 29 2.13 8.93 18.36
CA ASP A 29 2.10 10.37 18.63
C ASP A 29 0.91 11.11 17.97
N GLY A 30 0.01 10.39 17.31
CA GLY A 30 -1.14 10.94 16.58
C GLY A 30 -0.80 11.50 15.18
N SER A 31 0.47 11.48 14.77
CA SER A 31 0.85 11.84 13.41
C SER A 31 0.37 10.78 12.43
N THR A 32 0.12 11.20 11.18
CA THR A 32 -0.33 10.30 10.12
C THR A 32 0.45 10.51 8.83
N ILE A 33 0.55 9.45 8.02
CA ILE A 33 0.99 9.51 6.61
C ILE A 33 -0.08 8.80 5.77
N ILE A 34 -0.54 9.45 4.70
CA ILE A 34 -1.44 8.86 3.71
C ILE A 34 -0.67 8.60 2.42
N ILE A 35 -0.68 7.33 2.00
CA ILE A 35 -0.06 6.85 0.77
C ILE A 35 -1.17 6.45 -0.18
N LYS A 36 -1.15 6.99 -1.40
CA LYS A 36 -1.99 6.55 -2.51
C LYS A 36 -1.18 5.58 -3.36
N SER A 37 -1.74 4.41 -3.63
CA SER A 37 -1.17 3.42 -4.54
C SER A 37 -2.15 3.14 -5.68
N GLN A 38 -1.63 2.92 -6.88
CA GLN A 38 -2.42 2.52 -8.04
C GLN A 38 -1.61 1.56 -8.92
N GLY A 39 -2.29 0.56 -9.45
CA GLY A 39 -1.64 -0.46 -10.29
C GLY A 39 -2.66 -1.42 -10.88
N SER A 40 -2.18 -2.58 -11.33
CA SER A 40 -3.03 -3.66 -11.84
C SER A 40 -2.65 -4.98 -11.22
N ILE A 41 -3.64 -5.74 -10.78
CA ILE A 41 -3.48 -7.11 -10.28
C ILE A 41 -3.60 -8.05 -11.49
N GLY A 42 -2.65 -8.99 -11.63
CA GLY A 42 -2.66 -10.02 -12.66
C GLY A 42 -2.94 -11.41 -12.08
N VAL A 43 -3.61 -12.26 -12.86
CA VAL A 43 -3.86 -13.69 -12.54
C VAL A 43 -2.64 -14.54 -12.89
N ALA A 44 -1.56 -14.43 -12.13
CA ALA A 44 -0.50 -15.44 -12.09
C ALA A 44 0.34 -15.29 -10.82
N ALA A 45 0.83 -16.42 -10.28
CA ALA A 45 1.72 -16.51 -9.12
C ALA A 45 3.07 -15.76 -9.23
N GLN A 46 3.28 -15.02 -10.33
CA GLN A 46 4.50 -14.29 -10.69
C GLN A 46 4.21 -12.92 -11.32
N ALA A 47 2.96 -12.45 -11.39
CA ALA A 47 2.70 -11.09 -11.83
C ALA A 47 3.13 -10.13 -10.71
N THR A 48 4.39 -9.68 -10.76
CA THR A 48 4.81 -8.44 -10.14
C THR A 48 3.94 -7.34 -10.71
N ALA A 49 2.78 -7.15 -10.09
CA ALA A 49 1.91 -6.01 -10.29
C ALA A 49 2.77 -4.77 -10.05
N GLY A 50 3.17 -4.10 -11.13
CA GLY A 50 3.77 -2.78 -11.00
C GLY A 50 2.68 -1.88 -10.43
N TRP A 51 2.86 -1.42 -9.21
CA TRP A 51 2.05 -0.34 -8.66
C TRP A 51 2.96 0.84 -8.36
N THR A 52 2.42 2.03 -8.60
CA THR A 52 3.05 3.28 -8.21
C THR A 52 2.42 3.72 -6.90
N SER A 53 3.25 4.23 -5.99
CA SER A 53 2.78 4.75 -4.72
C SER A 53 3.39 6.11 -4.43
N GLU A 54 2.56 7.03 -3.98
CA GLU A 54 2.92 8.40 -3.63
C GLU A 54 2.38 8.76 -2.25
N ILE A 55 3.17 9.47 -1.46
CA ILE A 55 2.71 10.09 -0.23
C ILE A 55 1.94 11.36 -0.60
N ILE A 56 0.64 11.38 -0.30
CA ILE A 56 -0.24 12.48 -0.68
C ILE A 56 -0.55 13.44 0.48
N LYS A 57 -0.33 13.00 1.72
CA LYS A 57 -0.57 13.83 2.92
C LYS A 57 0.18 13.29 4.12
N GLY A 58 0.58 14.19 5.01
CA GLY A 58 0.97 13.85 6.38
C GLY A 58 0.48 14.91 7.37
N THR A 59 0.44 14.54 8.64
CA THR A 59 0.05 15.42 9.76
C THR A 59 1.06 15.32 10.90
N GLY A 60 1.02 16.25 11.86
CA GLY A 60 1.91 16.25 13.02
C GLY A 60 3.37 16.41 12.57
N ARG A 61 4.25 15.50 13.00
CA ARG A 61 5.67 15.55 12.60
C ARG A 61 5.93 15.29 11.11
N PHE A 62 4.90 14.91 10.35
CA PHE A 62 4.97 14.67 8.91
C PHE A 62 4.20 15.71 8.08
N GLU A 63 3.89 16.87 8.65
CA GLU A 63 3.26 17.94 7.89
C GLU A 63 4.15 18.37 6.71
N GLY A 64 3.55 18.47 5.51
CA GLY A 64 4.26 18.80 4.27
C GLY A 64 5.12 17.67 3.68
N ILE A 65 5.06 16.46 4.22
CA ILE A 65 5.79 15.29 3.69
C ILE A 65 5.49 15.06 2.20
N LYS A 66 6.55 14.76 1.43
CA LYS A 66 6.46 14.33 0.03
C LYS A 66 7.35 13.13 -0.19
N GLY A 67 6.93 12.19 -1.03
CA GLY A 67 7.75 11.03 -1.31
C GLY A 67 7.02 9.95 -2.09
N THR A 68 7.74 8.89 -2.38
CA THR A 68 7.24 7.73 -3.11
C THR A 68 7.45 6.47 -2.30
N GLN A 69 6.67 5.45 -2.61
CA GLN A 69 6.86 4.12 -2.04
C GLN A 69 7.07 3.12 -3.17
N SER A 70 8.01 2.21 -2.97
CA SER A 70 8.18 1.01 -3.76
C SER A 70 7.87 -0.19 -2.88
N ALA A 71 7.08 -1.14 -3.39
CA ALA A 71 6.83 -2.37 -2.66
C ALA A 71 6.66 -3.56 -3.59
N LYS A 72 6.89 -4.74 -3.03
CA LYS A 72 6.66 -6.03 -3.66
C LYS A 72 5.88 -6.89 -2.68
N ALA A 73 4.93 -7.64 -3.19
CA ALA A 73 4.16 -8.60 -2.40
C ALA A 73 4.34 -9.99 -3.01
N LYS A 74 4.47 -10.98 -2.16
CA LYS A 74 4.38 -12.38 -2.52
C LYS A 74 3.19 -13.00 -1.82
N TYR A 75 2.26 -13.51 -2.62
CA TYR A 75 1.11 -14.24 -2.13
C TYR A 75 1.46 -15.71 -1.92
N LEU A 76 0.96 -16.27 -0.83
CA LEU A 76 1.03 -17.68 -0.49
C LEU A 76 -0.12 -18.43 -1.18
N PRO A 77 0.03 -19.75 -1.44
CA PRO A 77 -1.08 -20.58 -1.90
C PRO A 77 -2.27 -20.49 -0.94
N VAL A 78 -3.49 -20.44 -1.49
CA VAL A 78 -4.73 -20.44 -0.70
C VAL A 78 -5.01 -21.87 -0.23
N GLU A 79 -5.14 -22.07 1.08
CA GLU A 79 -5.51 -23.38 1.65
C GLU A 79 -7.04 -23.56 1.67
N LYS A 80 -7.49 -24.82 1.67
CA LYS A 80 -8.92 -25.14 1.69
C LYS A 80 -9.57 -24.63 2.98
N GLY A 81 -10.50 -23.70 2.85
CA GLY A 81 -11.23 -23.08 3.97
C GLY A 81 -10.78 -21.66 4.31
N GLU A 82 -9.76 -21.12 3.62
CA GLU A 82 -9.37 -19.73 3.79
C GLU A 82 -10.28 -18.77 3.01
N ALA A 83 -10.58 -17.61 3.60
CA ALA A 83 -11.39 -16.57 2.97
C ALA A 83 -10.68 -15.84 1.81
N GLY A 84 -9.37 -16.02 1.66
CA GLY A 84 -8.55 -15.40 0.62
C GLY A 84 -7.05 -15.67 0.81
N PRO A 85 -6.20 -15.26 -0.16
CA PRO A 85 -4.76 -15.48 -0.10
C PRO A 85 -4.09 -14.69 1.02
N LYS A 86 -3.21 -15.35 1.76
CA LYS A 86 -2.23 -14.70 2.62
C LYS A 86 -1.05 -14.23 1.79
N GLY A 87 -0.28 -13.27 2.29
CA GLY A 87 0.93 -12.82 1.61
C GLY A 87 1.85 -12.06 2.54
N TYR A 88 3.09 -11.92 2.10
CA TYR A 88 4.07 -11.05 2.73
C TYR A 88 4.48 -9.96 1.74
N GLY A 89 4.53 -8.73 2.23
CA GLY A 89 4.94 -7.57 1.46
C GLY A 89 6.20 -6.96 2.06
N GLU A 90 7.13 -6.58 1.20
CA GLU A 90 8.27 -5.74 1.54
C GLU A 90 8.13 -4.42 0.80
N GLY A 91 8.38 -3.31 1.47
CA GLY A 91 8.30 -2.00 0.86
C GLY A 91 9.19 -0.98 1.53
N THR A 92 9.67 -0.04 0.72
CA THR A 92 10.47 1.10 1.14
C THR A 92 9.70 2.37 0.82
N ILE A 93 9.61 3.27 1.81
CA ILE A 93 9.10 4.63 1.64
C ILE A 93 10.30 5.57 1.66
N THR A 94 10.46 6.37 0.61
CA THR A 94 11.46 7.43 0.53
C THR A 94 10.75 8.77 0.56
N TYR A 95 11.08 9.62 1.54
CA TYR A 95 10.38 10.89 1.72
C TYR A 95 11.31 12.04 2.12
N THR A 96 10.84 13.26 1.88
CA THR A 96 11.40 14.50 2.38
C THR A 96 10.39 15.21 3.28
N LEU A 97 10.90 15.97 4.24
CA LEU A 97 10.12 16.87 5.08
C LEU A 97 10.59 18.31 4.84
N PRO A 98 9.67 19.29 4.88
CA PRO A 98 10.06 20.69 4.84
C PRO A 98 10.93 21.04 6.05
N PRO A 99 11.84 22.03 5.91
CA PRO A 99 12.53 22.60 7.05
C PRO A 99 11.52 23.15 8.07
N LYS A 100 11.86 23.09 9.35
CA LYS A 100 11.10 23.75 10.42
C LYS A 100 11.22 25.26 10.35
#